data_AF-A0A9Q8LD85-F1
#
_entry.id   AF-A0A9Q8LD85-F1
#
_cell.length_a   1.000
_cell.length_b   1.000
_cell.length_c   1.000
_cell.angle_alpha   90.00
_cell.angle_beta   90.00
_cell.angle_gamma   90.00
#
_symmetry.space_group_name_H-M   'P 1'
#
loop_
_entity.id
_entity.type
_entity.pdbx_description
1 polymer ?
#
loop_
_entity_poly.entity_id
_entity_poly.type
_entity_poly.pdbx_seq_one_letter_code
_entity_poly.pdbx_strand_id
1 'polypeptide(L)'
;MLTSEDHPHFWDSLVFAALDANLHTLQEQARVMAYEEVLRPSGLRRDILSQWHLARQEAAAINADLTGFIKHWPSMRHLSRKEDGAGFKRQDMTLDWYIDELADEIEPLEEFLFNLGPVLVGTITLQDSARSTQLAEQSNALAAQANKFAQSANDLAERGMWLTLIAAVYLPLTLVTGIFGMNIKEINDGNPRWWACVTAFVLIGSPSLAAAIWIFVRNRKAKGKRNREVENLKVRNEAVA
;
A
#
# COMPACT_ATOMS: atom_id res chain seq x y z
N MET A 1 -33.27 21.97 -47.42
CA MET A 1 -34.01 21.64 -46.19
C MET A 1 -34.73 20.34 -46.46
N LEU A 2 -34.16 19.22 -46.00
CA LEU A 2 -34.86 17.94 -45.99
C LEU A 2 -35.75 17.98 -44.74
N THR A 3 -37.06 18.04 -44.94
CA THR A 3 -38.04 18.01 -43.86
C THR A 3 -38.12 16.59 -43.31
N SER A 4 -38.17 16.43 -41.98
CA SER A 4 -38.08 15.13 -41.30
C SER A 4 -39.23 14.17 -41.58
N GLU A 5 -40.21 14.55 -42.41
CA GLU A 5 -41.38 13.75 -42.77
C GLU A 5 -41.09 12.77 -43.93
N ASP A 6 -40.06 12.99 -44.75
CA ASP A 6 -39.90 12.19 -45.99
C ASP A 6 -39.19 10.83 -45.79
N HIS A 7 -38.54 10.58 -44.65
CA HIS A 7 -37.75 9.35 -44.44
C HIS A 7 -37.80 8.83 -42.99
N PRO A 8 -38.94 8.30 -42.52
CA PRO A 8 -39.04 7.68 -41.20
C PRO A 8 -38.02 6.55 -40.98
N HIS A 9 -37.71 5.78 -42.02
CA HIS A 9 -36.76 4.66 -41.96
C HIS A 9 -35.27 5.07 -41.87
N PHE A 10 -34.94 6.33 -42.17
CA PHE A 10 -33.55 6.78 -42.12
C PHE A 10 -33.02 6.80 -40.68
N TRP A 11 -33.83 7.31 -39.75
CA TRP A 11 -33.46 7.39 -38.34
C TRP A 11 -33.32 6.01 -37.70
N ASP A 12 -34.23 5.09 -38.02
CA ASP A 12 -34.13 3.70 -37.54
C ASP A 12 -32.83 3.06 -38.00
N SER A 13 -32.49 3.15 -39.29
CA SER A 13 -31.24 2.59 -39.82
C SER A 13 -29.98 3.17 -39.18
N LEU A 14 -30.02 4.45 -38.80
CA LEU A 14 -28.90 5.14 -38.17
C LEU A 14 -28.73 4.73 -36.71
N VAL A 15 -29.85 4.58 -35.97
CA VAL A 15 -29.85 4.06 -34.60
C VAL A 15 -29.31 2.63 -34.56
N PHE A 16 -29.75 1.78 -35.50
CA PHE A 16 -29.28 0.40 -35.60
C PHE A 16 -27.79 0.30 -35.94
N ALA A 17 -27.33 1.05 -36.94
CA ALA A 17 -25.90 1.08 -37.27
C ALA A 17 -25.03 1.59 -36.11
N ALA A 18 -25.54 2.54 -35.31
CA ALA A 18 -24.83 3.02 -34.13
C ALA A 18 -24.80 1.97 -33.00
N LEU A 19 -25.90 1.25 -32.80
CA LEU A 19 -26.01 0.22 -31.75
C LEU A 19 -25.11 -0.99 -32.07
N ASP A 20 -25.12 -1.44 -33.32
CA ASP A 20 -24.24 -2.48 -33.86
C ASP A 20 -22.76 -2.13 -33.71
N ALA A 21 -22.37 -0.92 -34.13
CA ALA A 21 -21.00 -0.44 -33.97
C ALA A 21 -20.58 -0.42 -32.49
N ASN A 22 -21.45 0.04 -31.58
CA ASN A 22 -21.17 0.06 -30.15
C ASN A 22 -21.00 -1.36 -29.59
N LEU A 23 -21.85 -2.29 -29.98
CA LEU A 23 -21.80 -3.68 -29.53
C LEU A 23 -20.49 -4.35 -29.97
N HIS A 24 -20.08 -4.16 -31.22
CA HIS A 24 -18.79 -4.64 -31.71
C HIS A 24 -17.60 -4.03 -30.95
N THR A 25 -17.64 -2.72 -30.65
CA THR A 25 -16.56 -2.11 -29.86
C THR A 25 -16.48 -2.67 -28.44
N LEU A 26 -17.62 -2.92 -27.79
CA LEU A 26 -17.67 -3.53 -26.46
C LEU A 26 -17.16 -4.97 -26.48
N GLN A 27 -17.54 -5.75 -27.50
CA GLN A 27 -17.06 -7.12 -27.66
C GLN A 27 -15.54 -7.18 -27.83
N GLU A 28 -14.97 -6.27 -28.62
CA GLU A 28 -13.52 -6.20 -28.82
C GLU A 28 -12.80 -5.75 -27.54
N GLN A 29 -13.32 -4.74 -26.84
CA GLN A 29 -12.80 -4.33 -25.54
C GLN A 29 -12.84 -5.47 -24.53
N ALA A 30 -13.93 -6.23 -24.47
CA ALA A 30 -14.08 -7.38 -23.58
C ALA A 30 -13.07 -8.49 -23.89
N ARG A 31 -12.80 -8.75 -25.17
CA ARG A 31 -11.76 -9.71 -25.61
C ARG A 31 -10.36 -9.23 -25.25
N VAL A 32 -10.04 -7.96 -25.49
CA VAL A 32 -8.74 -7.38 -25.14
C VAL A 32 -8.53 -7.47 -23.63
N MET A 33 -9.52 -7.08 -22.82
CA MET A 33 -9.44 -7.18 -21.35
C MET A 33 -9.23 -8.63 -20.89
N ALA A 34 -9.96 -9.60 -21.45
CA ALA A 34 -9.81 -11.01 -21.12
C ALA A 34 -8.42 -11.55 -21.52
N TYR A 35 -7.93 -11.16 -22.70
CA TYR A 35 -6.62 -11.56 -23.20
C TYR A 35 -5.48 -10.94 -22.38
N GLU A 36 -5.57 -9.67 -22.04
CA GLU A 36 -4.58 -8.96 -21.21
C GLU A 36 -4.47 -9.57 -19.81
N GLU A 37 -5.60 -9.91 -19.18
CA GLU A 37 -5.59 -10.58 -17.87
C GLU A 37 -4.92 -11.96 -17.95
N VAL A 38 -5.21 -12.75 -18.99
CA VAL A 38 -4.64 -14.09 -19.18
C VAL A 38 -3.13 -14.03 -19.43
N LEU A 39 -2.66 -13.08 -20.24
CA LEU A 39 -1.25 -12.99 -20.64
C LEU A 39 -0.37 -12.23 -19.66
N ARG A 40 -0.91 -11.22 -19.00
CA ARG A 40 -0.15 -10.34 -18.11
C ARG A 40 -1.03 -9.95 -16.92
N PRO A 41 -1.17 -10.83 -15.91
CA PRO A 41 -1.71 -10.48 -14.61
C PRO A 41 -0.73 -9.53 -13.88
N SER A 42 -0.67 -8.28 -14.36
CA SER A 42 0.35 -7.29 -14.02
C SER A 42 -0.30 -5.99 -13.51
N GLY A 43 0.49 -5.12 -12.89
CA GLY A 43 0.04 -4.18 -11.85
C GLY A 43 -0.90 -3.02 -12.24
N LEU A 44 -1.45 -2.96 -13.46
CA LEU A 44 -2.42 -1.95 -13.93
C LEU A 44 -3.88 -2.29 -13.58
N ARG A 45 -4.10 -2.86 -12.38
CA ARG A 45 -5.35 -3.53 -11.99
C ARG A 45 -6.53 -2.64 -11.66
N ARG A 46 -6.30 -1.45 -11.12
CA ARG A 46 -7.40 -0.52 -10.85
C ARG A 46 -8.04 0.00 -12.13
N ASP A 47 -7.24 0.13 -13.17
CA ASP A 47 -7.68 0.67 -14.44
C ASP A 47 -8.46 -0.40 -15.23
N ILE A 48 -8.04 -1.67 -15.17
CA ILE A 48 -8.80 -2.77 -15.80
C ILE A 48 -10.12 -3.01 -15.06
N LEU A 49 -10.13 -3.01 -13.73
CA LEU A 49 -11.36 -3.21 -12.97
C LEU A 49 -12.37 -2.07 -13.21
N SER A 50 -11.90 -0.82 -13.28
CA SER A 50 -12.77 0.33 -13.58
C SER A 50 -13.28 0.29 -15.01
N GLN A 51 -12.44 -0.06 -16.00
CA GLN A 51 -12.85 -0.28 -17.39
C GLN A 51 -13.87 -1.41 -17.51
N TRP A 52 -13.70 -2.51 -16.77
CA TRP A 52 -14.66 -3.60 -16.74
C TRP A 52 -16.01 -3.18 -16.15
N HIS A 53 -16.01 -2.44 -15.04
CA HIS A 53 -17.23 -1.89 -14.47
C HIS A 53 -17.95 -0.93 -15.44
N LEU A 54 -17.17 -0.10 -16.15
CA LEU A 54 -17.69 0.81 -17.18
C LEU A 54 -18.35 0.01 -18.32
N ALA A 55 -17.65 -0.98 -18.88
CA ALA A 55 -18.15 -1.83 -19.96
C ALA A 55 -19.43 -2.58 -19.55
N ARG A 56 -19.51 -3.05 -18.31
CA ARG A 56 -20.73 -3.69 -17.78
C ARG A 56 -21.89 -2.70 -17.65
N GLN A 57 -21.63 -1.48 -17.21
CA GLN A 57 -22.64 -0.43 -17.11
C GLN A 57 -23.14 -0.01 -18.50
N GLU A 58 -22.23 0.08 -19.48
CA GLU A 58 -22.57 0.39 -20.88
C GLU A 58 -23.39 -0.73 -21.52
N ALA A 59 -23.00 -2.00 -21.36
CA ALA A 59 -23.77 -3.12 -21.87
C ALA A 59 -25.19 -3.17 -21.27
N ALA A 60 -25.33 -2.96 -19.95
CA ALA A 60 -26.63 -2.92 -19.29
C ALA A 60 -27.50 -1.73 -19.75
N ALA A 61 -26.87 -0.58 -20.05
CA ALA A 61 -27.58 0.57 -20.60
C ALA A 61 -28.09 0.28 -22.02
N ILE A 62 -27.25 -0.30 -22.88
CA ILE A 62 -27.64 -0.70 -24.24
C ILE A 62 -28.78 -1.73 -24.21
N ASN A 63 -28.72 -2.73 -23.32
CA ASN A 63 -29.80 -3.70 -23.19
C ASN A 63 -31.10 -3.06 -22.68
N ALA A 64 -31.03 -2.14 -21.72
CA ALA A 64 -32.20 -1.41 -21.25
C ALA A 64 -32.84 -0.58 -22.37
N ASP A 65 -32.03 0.10 -23.19
CA ASP A 65 -32.48 0.88 -24.33
C ASP A 65 -33.09 -0.03 -25.42
N LEU A 66 -32.45 -1.16 -25.75
CA LEU A 66 -32.96 -2.12 -26.73
C LEU A 66 -34.27 -2.76 -26.25
N THR A 67 -34.34 -3.19 -24.99
CA THR A 67 -35.56 -3.73 -24.39
C THR A 67 -36.69 -2.70 -24.40
N GLY A 68 -36.36 -1.45 -24.08
CA GLY A 68 -37.27 -0.32 -24.18
C GLY A 68 -37.80 -0.13 -25.61
N PHE A 69 -36.91 -0.19 -26.60
CA PHE A 69 -37.25 -0.06 -28.01
C PHE A 69 -38.13 -1.23 -28.49
N ILE A 70 -37.73 -2.47 -28.26
CA ILE A 70 -38.48 -3.70 -28.60
C ILE A 70 -39.89 -3.65 -28.02
N LYS A 71 -40.05 -3.20 -26.77
CA LYS A 71 -41.36 -3.08 -26.13
C LYS A 71 -42.31 -2.13 -26.87
N HIS A 72 -41.79 -1.05 -27.45
CA HIS A 72 -42.59 -0.05 -28.18
C HIS A 72 -42.67 -0.35 -29.69
N TRP A 73 -41.84 -1.26 -30.19
CA TRP A 73 -41.75 -1.65 -31.60
C TRP A 73 -43.09 -2.07 -32.23
N PRO A 74 -43.92 -2.94 -31.60
CA PRO A 74 -45.20 -3.34 -32.19
C PRO A 74 -46.14 -2.15 -32.43
N SER A 75 -46.13 -1.17 -31.53
CA SER A 75 -46.95 0.05 -31.62
C SER A 75 -46.51 0.94 -32.78
N MET A 76 -45.21 1.03 -33.04
CA MET A 76 -44.65 1.77 -34.18
C MET A 76 -44.92 1.03 -35.51
N ARG A 77 -44.84 -0.30 -35.52
CA ARG A 77 -45.15 -1.15 -36.68
C ARG A 77 -46.60 -0.94 -37.18
N HIS A 78 -47.54 -0.74 -36.26
CA HIS A 78 -48.95 -0.47 -36.62
C HIS A 78 -49.18 0.91 -37.24
N LEU A 79 -48.33 1.89 -36.95
CA LEU A 79 -48.40 3.23 -37.55
C LEU A 79 -47.88 3.20 -38.99
N SER A 80 -46.72 2.58 -39.21
CA SER A 80 -46.13 2.44 -40.56
C SER A 80 -47.02 1.61 -41.50
N ARG A 81 -47.67 0.54 -40.99
CA ARG A 81 -48.58 -0.31 -41.79
C ARG A 81 -49.86 0.39 -42.27
N LYS A 82 -50.25 1.51 -41.66
CA LYS A 82 -51.48 2.25 -42.03
C LYS A 82 -51.25 3.30 -43.12
N GLU A 83 -50.03 3.76 -43.31
CA GLU A 83 -49.71 4.76 -44.35
C GLU A 83 -49.52 4.11 -45.73
N ASP A 84 -49.03 2.88 -45.78
CA ASP A 84 -48.78 2.16 -47.04
C ASP A 84 -49.96 1.27 -47.48
N GLY A 85 -51.04 1.91 -47.91
CA GLY A 85 -52.17 1.25 -48.59
C GLY A 85 -51.82 0.60 -49.94
N ALA A 86 -50.58 0.69 -50.43
CA ALA A 86 -50.18 0.16 -51.72
C ALA A 86 -48.69 -0.29 -51.77
N GLY A 87 -48.46 -1.60 -51.66
CA GLY A 87 -47.38 -2.25 -52.43
C GLY A 87 -46.00 -2.45 -51.78
N PHE A 88 -45.71 -1.96 -50.58
CA PHE A 88 -44.41 -2.22 -49.93
C PHE A 88 -44.46 -3.49 -49.05
N LYS A 89 -44.11 -4.64 -49.64
CA LYS A 89 -44.10 -5.96 -48.95
C LYS A 89 -42.71 -6.57 -48.72
N ARG A 90 -41.63 -5.91 -49.18
CA ARG A 90 -40.28 -6.50 -49.17
C ARG A 90 -39.32 -5.93 -48.13
N GLN A 91 -39.56 -4.73 -47.61
CA GLN A 91 -38.57 -4.04 -46.76
C GLN A 91 -38.79 -4.27 -45.25
N ASP A 92 -40.02 -4.51 -44.80
CA ASP A 92 -40.30 -4.80 -43.38
C ASP A 92 -39.67 -6.12 -42.88
N MET A 93 -39.44 -7.09 -43.77
CA MET A 93 -38.88 -8.39 -43.41
C MET A 93 -37.40 -8.32 -43.02
N THR A 94 -36.68 -7.24 -43.39
CA THR A 94 -35.25 -7.09 -43.07
C THR A 94 -35.00 -6.50 -41.70
N LEU A 95 -35.93 -5.71 -41.15
CA LEU A 95 -35.71 -4.99 -39.90
C LEU A 95 -36.08 -5.83 -38.68
N ASP A 96 -37.18 -6.59 -38.76
CA ASP A 96 -37.57 -7.53 -37.71
C ASP A 96 -36.50 -8.61 -37.49
N TRP A 97 -35.97 -9.17 -38.59
CA TRP A 97 -34.85 -10.11 -38.54
C TRP A 97 -33.61 -9.51 -37.87
N TYR A 98 -33.29 -8.25 -38.17
CA TYR A 98 -32.11 -7.58 -37.61
C TYR A 98 -32.25 -7.24 -36.12
N ILE A 99 -33.46 -6.88 -35.66
CA ILE A 99 -33.75 -6.67 -34.24
C ILE A 99 -33.62 -7.98 -33.47
N ASP A 100 -34.16 -9.07 -34.02
CA ASP A 100 -34.05 -10.39 -33.40
C ASP A 100 -32.59 -10.85 -33.34
N GLU A 101 -31.80 -10.65 -34.41
CA GLU A 101 -30.35 -10.96 -34.43
C GLU A 101 -29.57 -10.15 -33.37
N LEU A 102 -29.83 -8.84 -33.25
CA LEU A 102 -29.19 -8.00 -32.24
C LEU A 102 -29.57 -8.41 -30.82
N ALA A 103 -30.83 -8.80 -30.59
CA ALA A 103 -31.28 -9.31 -29.29
C ALA A 103 -30.55 -10.62 -28.94
N ASP A 104 -30.42 -11.52 -29.92
CA ASP A 104 -29.72 -12.80 -29.78
C ASP A 104 -28.20 -12.62 -29.55
N GLU A 105 -27.58 -11.52 -30.00
CA GLU A 105 -26.17 -11.20 -29.76
C GLU A 105 -25.88 -10.54 -28.40
N ILE A 106 -26.82 -9.76 -27.85
CA ILE A 106 -26.63 -9.06 -26.58
C ILE A 106 -26.66 -10.03 -25.39
N GLU A 107 -27.57 -11.00 -25.38
CA GLU A 107 -27.70 -11.97 -24.29
C GLU A 107 -26.39 -12.74 -23.98
N PRO A 108 -25.69 -13.34 -24.95
CA PRO A 108 -24.44 -14.04 -24.69
C PRO A 108 -23.30 -13.07 -24.30
N LEU A 109 -23.32 -11.82 -24.75
CA LEU A 109 -22.35 -10.81 -24.33
C LEU A 109 -22.55 -10.43 -22.86
N GLU A 110 -23.79 -10.22 -22.42
CA GLU A 110 -24.10 -9.96 -21.02
C GLU A 110 -23.75 -11.15 -20.13
N GLU A 111 -24.09 -12.38 -20.55
CA GLU A 111 -23.71 -13.59 -19.83
C GLU A 111 -22.18 -13.71 -19.72
N PHE A 112 -21.46 -13.45 -20.81
CA PHE A 112 -20.00 -13.44 -20.80
C PHE A 112 -19.44 -12.41 -19.81
N LEU A 113 -19.91 -11.17 -19.88
CA LEU A 113 -19.48 -10.09 -18.97
C LEU A 113 -19.83 -10.40 -17.52
N PHE A 114 -21.00 -10.99 -17.27
CA PHE A 114 -21.44 -11.39 -15.94
C PHE A 114 -20.54 -12.49 -15.36
N ASN A 115 -20.20 -13.50 -16.18
CA ASN A 115 -19.37 -14.63 -15.79
C ASN A 115 -17.88 -14.26 -15.62
N LEU A 116 -17.39 -13.28 -16.39
CA LEU A 116 -16.00 -12.80 -16.28
C LEU A 116 -15.73 -12.07 -14.95
N GLY A 117 -16.74 -11.37 -14.41
CA GLY A 117 -16.60 -10.56 -13.20
C GLY A 117 -16.11 -11.33 -11.96
N PRO A 118 -16.79 -12.40 -11.54
CA PRO A 118 -16.36 -13.22 -10.41
C PRO A 118 -14.96 -13.81 -10.60
N VAL A 119 -14.58 -14.16 -11.83
CA VAL A 119 -13.24 -14.68 -12.14
C VAL A 119 -12.19 -13.60 -11.92
N LEU A 120 -12.38 -12.39 -12.47
CA LEU A 120 -11.49 -11.24 -12.28
C LEU A 120 -11.35 -10.85 -10.81
N VAL A 121 -12.46 -10.79 -10.07
CA VAL A 121 -12.42 -10.49 -8.64
C VAL A 121 -11.68 -11.60 -7.89
N GLY A 122 -11.86 -12.86 -8.28
CA GLY A 122 -11.16 -14.01 -7.73
C GLY A 122 -9.65 -13.94 -7.94
N THR A 123 -9.18 -13.62 -9.15
CA THR A 123 -7.74 -13.49 -9.45
C THR A 123 -7.13 -12.32 -8.68
N ILE A 124 -7.81 -11.17 -8.62
CA ILE A 124 -7.37 -9.99 -7.87
C ILE A 124 -7.24 -10.32 -6.38
N THR A 125 -8.26 -10.94 -5.77
CA THR A 125 -8.26 -11.26 -4.34
C THR A 125 -7.21 -12.30 -3.96
N LEU A 126 -7.01 -13.34 -4.77
CA LEU A 126 -5.95 -14.33 -4.54
C LEU A 126 -4.56 -13.68 -4.61
N GLN A 127 -4.33 -12.80 -5.58
CA GLN A 127 -3.04 -12.14 -5.71
C GLN A 127 -2.80 -11.09 -4.63
N ASP A 128 -3.82 -10.35 -4.20
CA ASP A 128 -3.72 -9.42 -3.07
C ASP A 128 -3.44 -10.15 -1.76
N SER A 129 -4.04 -11.34 -1.56
CA SER A 129 -3.72 -12.21 -0.43
C SER A 129 -2.25 -12.64 -0.47
N ALA A 130 -1.75 -13.09 -1.63
CA ALA A 130 -0.34 -13.48 -1.79
C ALA A 130 0.64 -12.32 -1.56
N ARG A 131 0.28 -11.10 -1.98
CA ARG A 131 1.08 -9.91 -1.72
C ARG A 131 1.04 -9.50 -0.25
N SER A 132 -0.11 -9.63 0.39
CA SER A 132 -0.28 -9.37 1.82
C SER A 132 0.58 -10.31 2.66
N THR A 133 0.59 -11.61 2.32
CA THR A 133 1.47 -12.59 3.01
C THR A 133 2.93 -12.25 2.80
N GLN A 134 3.34 -11.87 1.58
CA GLN A 134 4.72 -11.48 1.30
C GLN A 134 5.15 -10.21 2.07
N LEU A 135 4.27 -9.20 2.16
CA LEU A 135 4.52 -7.99 2.95
C LEU A 135 4.58 -8.29 4.44
N ALA A 136 3.75 -9.21 4.94
CA ALA A 136 3.79 -9.67 6.32
C ALA A 136 5.12 -10.38 6.62
N GLU A 137 5.60 -11.25 5.74
CA GLU A 137 6.91 -11.91 5.87
C GLU A 137 8.06 -10.89 5.85
N GLN A 138 8.02 -9.93 4.93
CA GLN A 138 9.03 -8.88 4.84
C GLN A 138 9.04 -8.00 6.09
N SER A 139 7.87 -7.63 6.62
CA SER A 139 7.78 -6.82 7.84
C SER A 139 8.29 -7.58 9.07
N ASN A 140 8.00 -8.88 9.18
CA ASN A 140 8.56 -9.75 10.22
C ASN A 140 10.08 -9.89 10.12
N ALA A 141 10.62 -10.03 8.90
CA ALA A 141 12.07 -10.08 8.68
C ALA A 141 12.77 -8.77 9.08
N LEU A 142 12.18 -7.62 8.72
CA LEU A 142 12.67 -6.30 9.12
C LEU A 142 12.61 -6.10 10.63
N ALA A 143 11.53 -6.53 11.30
CA ALA A 143 11.41 -6.46 12.75
C ALA A 143 12.48 -7.32 13.45
N ALA A 144 12.73 -8.53 12.95
CA ALA A 144 13.81 -9.38 13.46
C ALA A 144 15.19 -8.73 13.27
N GLN A 145 15.42 -8.06 12.13
CA GLN A 145 16.66 -7.33 11.88
C GLN A 145 16.82 -6.12 12.80
N ALA A 146 15.75 -5.34 13.00
CA ALA A 146 15.74 -4.20 13.92
C ALA A 146 16.05 -4.63 15.37
N ASN A 147 15.52 -5.77 15.82
CA ASN A 147 15.83 -6.32 17.13
C ASN A 147 17.32 -6.68 17.28
N LYS A 148 17.94 -7.26 16.25
CA LYS A 148 19.39 -7.54 16.24
C LYS A 148 20.22 -6.25 16.32
N PHE A 149 19.84 -5.21 15.58
CA PHE A 149 20.51 -3.92 15.65
C PHE A 149 20.35 -3.23 17.01
N ALA A 150 19.17 -3.34 17.63
CA ALA A 150 18.94 -2.81 18.98
C ALA A 150 19.82 -3.53 20.02
N GLN A 151 19.99 -4.85 19.90
CA GLN A 151 20.88 -5.62 20.75
C GLN A 151 22.34 -5.19 20.59
N SER A 152 22.84 -5.10 19.35
CA SER A 152 24.23 -4.67 19.12
C SER A 152 24.50 -3.23 19.56
N ALA A 153 23.53 -2.32 19.40
CA ALA A 153 23.62 -0.96 19.90
C ALA A 153 23.72 -0.91 21.43
N ASN A 154 22.94 -1.75 22.14
CA ASN A 154 23.02 -1.86 23.59
C ASN A 154 24.39 -2.40 24.04
N ASP A 155 24.93 -3.41 23.36
CA ASP A 155 26.25 -3.96 23.66
C ASP A 155 27.37 -2.92 23.46
N LEU A 156 27.30 -2.13 22.39
CA LEU A 156 28.24 -1.03 22.16
C LEU A 156 28.13 0.05 23.24
N ALA A 157 26.91 0.41 23.63
CA ALA A 157 26.69 1.41 24.67
C ALA A 157 27.26 0.95 26.03
N GLU A 158 27.12 -0.33 26.37
CA GLU A 158 27.69 -0.89 27.58
C GLU A 158 29.23 -0.88 27.56
N ARG A 159 29.84 -1.30 26.44
CA ARG A 159 31.31 -1.25 26.26
C ARG A 159 31.83 0.18 26.31
N GLY A 160 31.13 1.12 25.68
CA GLY A 160 31.46 2.54 25.71
C GLY A 160 31.44 3.10 27.14
N MET A 161 30.42 2.76 27.93
CA MET A 161 30.32 3.18 29.33
C MET A 161 31.51 2.69 30.16
N TRP A 162 31.95 1.43 29.96
CA TRP A 162 33.12 0.89 30.64
C TRP A 162 34.41 1.62 30.28
N LEU A 163 34.64 1.89 29.00
CA LEU A 163 35.81 2.63 28.55
C LEU A 163 35.84 4.05 29.12
N THR A 164 34.70 4.76 29.12
CA THR A 164 34.59 6.10 29.71
C THR A 164 34.86 6.07 31.21
N LEU A 165 34.37 5.04 31.93
CA LEU A 165 34.59 4.91 33.37
C LEU A 165 36.07 4.67 33.70
N ILE A 166 36.75 3.81 32.94
CA ILE A 166 38.20 3.58 33.09
C ILE A 166 38.96 4.88 32.81
N ALA A 167 38.65 5.56 31.69
CA ALA A 167 39.28 6.82 31.33
C ALA A 167 39.10 7.89 32.41
N ALA A 168 37.90 8.01 33.00
CA ALA A 168 37.59 8.98 34.04
C ALA A 168 38.43 8.79 35.31
N VAL A 169 38.84 7.55 35.63
CA VAL A 169 39.73 7.26 36.77
C VAL A 169 41.19 7.41 36.36
N TYR A 170 41.57 6.92 35.18
CA TYR A 170 42.96 6.87 34.76
C TYR A 170 43.52 8.24 34.37
N LEU A 171 42.72 9.13 33.77
CA LEU A 171 43.16 10.46 33.34
C LEU A 171 43.66 11.32 34.51
N PRO A 172 42.90 11.49 35.62
CA PRO A 172 43.38 12.25 36.78
C PRO A 172 44.62 11.63 37.42
N LEU A 173 44.67 10.30 37.53
CA LEU A 173 45.84 9.57 38.05
C LEU A 173 47.08 9.81 37.18
N THR A 174 46.92 9.71 35.86
CA THR A 174 47.99 9.94 34.89
C THR A 174 48.47 11.40 34.94
N LEU A 175 47.56 12.37 35.08
CA LEU A 175 47.89 13.78 35.27
C LEU A 175 48.75 13.99 36.52
N VAL A 176 48.35 13.39 37.65
CA VAL A 176 49.12 13.44 38.90
C VAL A 176 50.51 12.85 38.70
N THR A 177 50.62 11.66 38.10
CA THR A 177 51.94 11.05 37.81
C THR A 177 52.77 11.87 36.83
N GLY A 178 52.14 12.56 35.87
CA GLY A 178 52.81 13.44 34.92
C GLY A 178 53.40 14.68 35.58
N ILE A 179 52.64 15.34 36.48
CA ILE A 179 53.12 16.49 37.26
C ILE A 179 54.33 16.09 38.13
N PHE A 180 54.29 14.91 38.74
CA PHE A 180 55.40 14.43 39.59
C PHE A 180 56.57 13.84 38.81
N GLY A 181 56.35 13.34 37.60
CA GLY A 181 57.40 12.85 36.70
C GLY A 181 58.16 13.98 35.99
N MET A 182 57.59 15.18 35.93
CA MET A 182 58.30 16.37 35.45
C MET A 182 59.33 16.83 36.50
N ASN A 183 60.58 16.99 36.07
CA ASN A 183 61.67 17.53 36.90
C ASN A 183 61.43 19.02 37.21
N ILE A 184 60.53 19.30 38.16
CA ILE A 184 60.32 20.63 38.71
C ILE A 184 61.45 20.87 39.72
N LYS A 185 62.34 21.82 39.42
CA LYS A 185 63.53 22.15 40.25
C LYS A 185 63.20 22.42 41.73
N GLU A 186 61.99 22.89 42.03
CA GLU A 186 61.52 23.12 43.42
C GLU A 186 61.39 21.86 44.28
N ILE A 187 61.28 20.66 43.69
CA ILE A 187 61.23 19.40 44.45
C ILE A 187 62.63 18.88 44.78
N ASN A 188 63.66 19.28 44.02
CA ASN A 188 64.99 18.68 44.09
C ASN A 188 65.96 19.42 45.04
N ASP A 189 65.77 20.72 45.28
CA ASP A 189 66.69 21.54 46.11
C ASP A 189 66.13 21.93 47.51
N GLY A 190 64.89 21.57 47.83
CA GLY A 190 64.27 21.91 49.11
C GLY A 190 63.40 20.77 49.64
N ASN A 191 63.61 20.41 50.92
CA ASN A 191 62.91 19.34 51.65
C ASN A 191 61.43 19.21 51.22
N PRO A 192 61.08 18.26 50.33
CA PRO A 192 59.78 18.28 49.67
C PRO A 192 58.70 18.04 50.71
N ARG A 193 57.83 19.04 50.90
CA ARG A 193 56.68 18.94 51.80
C ARG A 193 55.71 17.93 51.19
N TRP A 194 55.84 16.66 51.59
CA TRP A 194 54.95 15.55 51.23
C TRP A 194 53.45 15.89 51.31
N TRP A 195 53.09 16.86 52.15
CA TRP A 195 51.77 17.48 52.23
C TRP A 195 51.25 18.03 50.89
N ALA A 196 52.09 18.58 50.01
CA ALA A 196 51.69 19.08 48.69
C ALA A 196 51.14 17.97 47.79
N CYS A 197 51.69 16.76 47.88
CA CYS A 197 51.16 15.58 47.19
C CYS A 197 49.78 15.21 47.73
N VAL A 198 49.62 15.24 49.05
CA VAL A 198 48.34 14.93 49.70
C VAL A 198 47.28 15.97 49.33
N THR A 199 47.60 17.27 49.32
CA THR A 199 46.64 18.31 48.90
C THR A 199 46.28 18.21 47.43
N ALA A 200 47.23 17.91 46.53
CA ALA A 200 46.92 17.71 45.11
C ALA A 200 46.00 16.50 44.88
N PHE A 201 46.26 15.38 45.55
CA PHE A 201 45.42 14.19 45.47
C PHE A 201 44.01 14.41 46.04
N VAL A 202 43.92 15.14 47.15
CA VAL A 202 42.64 15.47 47.78
C VAL A 202 41.86 16.51 46.95
N LEU A 203 42.50 17.53 46.41
CA LEU A 203 41.82 18.58 45.63
C LEU A 203 41.36 18.09 44.25
N ILE A 204 42.13 17.21 43.59
CA ILE A 204 41.83 16.77 42.20
C ILE A 204 41.17 15.39 42.20
N GLY A 205 41.64 14.48 43.05
CA GLY A 205 41.14 13.11 43.13
C GLY A 205 39.77 13.02 43.80
N SER A 206 39.54 13.75 44.90
CA SER A 206 38.24 13.73 45.62
C SER A 206 37.03 14.09 44.74
N PRO A 207 37.01 15.24 44.02
CA PRO A 207 35.86 15.59 43.20
C PRO A 207 35.68 14.65 42.01
N SER A 208 36.78 14.14 41.43
CA SER A 208 36.72 13.17 40.33
C SER A 208 36.12 11.83 40.78
N LEU A 209 36.53 11.33 41.95
CA LEU A 209 35.95 10.12 42.53
C LEU A 209 34.48 10.33 42.91
N ALA A 210 34.16 11.47 43.51
CA ALA A 210 32.78 11.80 43.89
C ALA A 210 31.86 11.88 42.67
N ALA A 211 32.31 12.50 41.57
CA ALA A 211 31.58 12.55 40.31
C ALA A 211 31.38 11.16 39.70
N ALA A 212 32.41 10.31 39.69
CA ALA A 212 32.33 8.94 39.20
C ALA A 212 31.33 8.10 40.02
N ILE A 213 31.40 8.19 41.36
CA ILE A 213 30.47 7.49 42.27
C ILE A 213 29.04 8.00 42.05
N TRP A 214 28.83 9.32 41.93
CA TRP A 214 27.52 9.89 41.69
C TRP A 214 26.90 9.42 40.36
N ILE A 215 27.68 9.41 39.27
CA ILE A 215 27.25 8.87 37.98
C ILE A 215 26.90 7.39 38.09
N PHE A 216 27.71 6.60 38.80
CA PHE A 216 27.49 5.17 38.97
C PHE A 216 26.20 4.87 39.75
N VAL A 217 25.96 5.58 40.86
CA VAL A 217 24.73 5.45 41.66
C VAL A 217 23.50 5.89 40.88
N ARG A 218 23.61 6.99 40.10
CA ARG A 218 22.52 7.48 39.26
C ARG A 218 22.16 6.46 38.16
N ASN A 219 23.15 5.87 37.51
CA ASN A 219 22.93 4.85 36.48
C ASN A 219 22.29 3.58 37.04
N ARG A 220 22.67 3.14 38.26
CA ARG A 220 22.01 1.99 38.92
C ARG A 220 20.54 2.26 39.23
N LYS A 221 20.21 3.45 39.75
CA LYS A 221 18.82 3.82 40.03
C LYS A 221 17.97 3.88 38.76
N ALA A 222 18.53 4.35 37.64
CA ALA A 222 17.84 4.38 36.35
C ALA A 222 17.57 2.97 35.79
N LYS A 223 18.55 2.05 35.85
CA LYS A 223 18.35 0.65 35.43
C LYS A 223 17.27 -0.07 36.25
N GLY A 224 17.22 0.17 37.56
CA GLY A 224 16.20 -0.43 38.44
C GLY A 224 14.76 -0.02 38.12
N LYS A 225 14.54 1.23 37.68
CA LYS A 225 13.21 1.70 37.25
C LYS A 225 12.76 1.05 35.94
N ARG A 226 13.66 0.95 34.94
CA ARG A 226 13.34 0.28 33.67
C ARG A 226 12.95 -1.18 33.86
N ASN A 227 13.68 -1.93 34.70
CA ASN A 227 13.35 -3.33 34.93
C ASN A 227 11.96 -3.51 35.55
N ARG A 228 11.56 -2.64 36.47
CA ARG A 228 10.21 -2.66 37.07
C ARG A 228 9.12 -2.30 36.07
N GLU A 229 9.37 -1.36 35.17
CA GLU A 229 8.42 -1.03 34.09
C GLU A 229 8.25 -2.19 33.11
N VAL A 230 9.34 -2.85 32.72
CA VAL A 230 9.30 -4.02 31.84
C VAL A 230 8.55 -5.18 32.50
N GLU A 231 8.78 -5.42 33.78
CA GLU A 231 8.08 -6.44 34.57
C GLU A 231 6.57 -6.14 34.68
N ASN A 232 6.20 -4.89 34.99
CA ASN A 232 4.80 -4.47 35.03
C ASN A 232 4.10 -4.58 33.68
N LEU A 233 4.78 -4.26 32.57
CA LEU A 233 4.24 -4.41 31.22
C LEU A 233 4.01 -5.88 30.87
N LYS A 234 4.91 -6.76 31.29
CA LYS A 234 4.77 -8.20 31.07
C LYS A 234 3.56 -8.77 31.82
N VAL A 235 3.41 -8.43 33.11
CA VAL A 235 2.25 -8.82 33.93
C VAL A 235 0.94 -8.29 33.33
N ARG A 236 0.93 -7.06 32.82
CA ARG A 236 -0.28 -6.46 32.22
C ARG A 236 -0.68 -7.15 30.90
N ASN A 237 0.28 -7.56 30.09
CA ASN A 237 -0.01 -8.28 28.85
C ASN A 237 -0.47 -9.72 29.11
N GLU A 238 0.06 -10.38 30.15
CA GLU A 238 -0.40 -11.71 30.59
C GLU A 238 -1.82 -11.69 31.20
N ALA A 239 -2.26 -10.56 31.75
CA ALA A 239 -3.61 -10.40 32.30
C ALA A 239 -4.70 -10.10 31.25
N VAL A 240 -4.30 -9.74 30.02
CA VAL A 240 -5.21 -9.36 28.92
C VAL A 240 -5.34 -10.47 27.88
N ALA A 241 -4.40 -11.42 27.86
CA ALA A 241 -4.44 -12.63 27.03
C ALA A 241 -5.28 -13.73 27.69
#